data_AF-A0A935WDI5-F1
#
_entry.id   AF-A0A935WDI5-F1
#
_cell.length_a   1.000
_cell.length_b   1.000
_cell.length_c   1.000
_cell.angle_alpha   90.00
_cell.angle_beta   90.00
_cell.angle_gamma   90.00
#
_symmetry.space_group_name_H-M   'P 1'
#
loop_
_entity.id
_entity.type
_entity.pdbx_description
1 polymer ?
#
loop_
_entity_poly.entity_id
_entity_poly.type
_entity_poly.pdbx_seq_one_letter_code
_entity_poly.pdbx_strand_id
1 'polypeptide(L)' 'MRALGYRDARAGHLCALFPLAAELKLYFEHGASLPDPDGLLEGTTKQTRFVRFRTARDLRKPALRRLVQRALLARSL' A
#
# COMPACT_ATOMS: atom_id res chain seq x y z
N MET A 1 -12.65 13.23 5.87
CA MET A 1 -12.03 11.89 5.73
C MET A 1 -10.66 11.92 6.40
N ARG A 2 -10.35 11.00 7.30
CA ARG A 2 -9.04 10.90 7.97
C ARG A 2 -8.33 9.64 7.49
N ALA A 3 -7.06 9.78 7.10
CA ALA A 3 -6.20 8.66 6.74
C ALA A 3 -5.18 8.41 7.86
N LEU A 4 -4.77 7.15 8.01
CA LEU A 4 -3.69 6.77 8.91
C LEU A 4 -2.43 6.55 8.05
N GLY A 5 -1.56 7.56 8.04
CA GLY A 5 -0.31 7.50 7.31
C GLY A 5 0.78 6.75 8.09
N TYR A 6 1.48 5.85 7.42
CA TYR A 6 2.73 5.28 7.89
C TYR A 6 3.89 6.01 7.20
N ARG A 7 4.80 6.51 8.04
CA ARG A 7 5.99 7.24 7.62
C ARG A 7 7.20 6.51 8.16
N ASP A 8 8.12 6.19 7.27
CA ASP A 8 9.41 5.63 7.66
C ASP A 8 10.43 6.77 7.82
N ALA A 9 11.38 6.59 8.74
CA ALA A 9 12.35 7.63 9.10
C ALA A 9 13.29 8.01 7.94
N ARG A 10 13.56 7.08 7.01
CA ARG A 10 14.47 7.28 5.87
C ARG A 10 13.69 7.49 4.57
N ALA A 11 12.67 6.68 4.36
CA ALA A 11 11.87 6.66 3.14
C ALA A 11 10.79 7.75 3.09
N GLY A 12 10.50 8.44 4.20
CA GLY A 12 9.45 9.45 4.25
C GLY A 12 8.05 8.83 4.22
N HIS A 13 7.11 9.45 3.49
CA HIS A 13 5.74 8.92 3.40
C HIS A 13 5.74 7.64 2.55
N LEU A 14 5.46 6.51 3.18
CA LEU A 14 5.49 5.22 2.50
C LEU A 14 4.11 4.84 1.97
N CYS A 15 3.15 4.79 2.89
CA CYS A 15 1.79 4.35 2.61
C CYS A 15 0.80 4.94 3.59
N ALA A 16 -0.48 4.88 3.25
CA ALA A 16 -1.56 5.31 4.14
C ALA A 16 -2.79 4.42 4.01
N LEU A 17 -3.42 4.15 5.14
CA LEU A 17 -4.74 3.54 5.20
C LEU A 17 -5.80 4.62 5.02
N PHE A 18 -6.65 4.45 4.01
CA PHE A 18 -7.77 5.32 3.66
C PHE A 18 -9.09 4.57 3.83
N PRO A 19 -9.77 4.77 4.96
CA PRO A 19 -11.13 4.26 5.15
C PRO A 19 -12.09 5.00 4.22
N LEU A 20 -12.88 4.24 3.48
CA LEU A 20 -13.97 4.70 2.63
C LEU A 20 -15.28 4.06 3.14
N ALA A 21 -16.43 4.54 2.66
CA ALA A 21 -17.74 4.11 3.18
C ALA A 21 -17.97 2.59 3.12
N ALA A 22 -17.41 1.89 2.13
CA ALA A 22 -17.61 0.45 1.91
C ALA A 22 -16.31 -0.36 1.82
N GLU A 23 -15.15 0.30 1.90
CA GLU A 23 -13.86 -0.35 1.66
C GLU A 23 -12.74 0.35 2.43
N LEU A 24 -11.63 -0.36 2.61
CA LEU A 24 -10.39 0.23 3.09
C LEU A 24 -9.36 0.14 1.95
N LYS A 25 -8.58 1.20 1.75
CA LYS A 25 -7.44 1.18 0.82
C LYS A 25 -6.13 1.36 1.56
N LEU A 26 -5.14 0.53 1.27
CA LEU A 26 -3.74 0.83 1.60
C LEU A 26 -3.12 1.45 0.36
N TYR A 27 -2.89 2.74 0.39
CA TYR A 27 -2.33 3.52 -0.70
C TYR A 27 -0.80 3.56 -0.59
N PHE A 28 -0.09 3.40 -1.71
CA PHE A 28 1.36 3.55 -1.83
C PHE A 28 1.69 4.74 -2.72
N GLU A 29 2.46 5.69 -2.20
CA GLU A 29 2.85 6.92 -2.90
C GLU A 29 3.65 6.64 -4.18
N HIS A 30 4.45 5.58 -4.18
CA HIS A 30 5.24 5.11 -5.33
C HIS A 30 4.82 3.71 -5.78
N GLY A 31 3.52 3.41 -5.67
CA GLY A 31 3.01 2.08 -5.96
C GLY A 31 3.24 1.59 -7.39
N ALA A 32 3.34 2.49 -8.38
CA ALA A 32 3.49 2.12 -9.79
C ALA A 32 4.84 1.44 -10.11
N SER A 33 5.87 1.65 -9.28
CA SER A 33 7.18 1.02 -9.44
C SER A 33 7.38 -0.21 -8.53
N LEU A 34 6.38 -0.59 -7.73
CA LEU A 34 6.48 -1.74 -6.83
C LEU A 34 6.28 -3.06 -7.58
N PRO A 35 7.19 -4.04 -7.42
CA PRO A 35 6.97 -5.39 -7.91
C PRO A 35 5.75 -6.03 -7.24
N ASP A 36 4.79 -6.49 -8.06
CA ASP A 36 3.54 -7.09 -7.61
C ASP A 36 3.30 -8.49 -8.23
N PRO A 37 4.14 -9.49 -7.88
CA PRO A 37 3.98 -10.85 -8.38
C PRO A 37 2.71 -11.55 -7.88
N ASP A 38 2.09 -11.03 -6.82
CA ASP A 38 0.88 -11.58 -6.21
C ASP A 38 -0.40 -10.88 -6.76
N GLY A 39 -0.26 -9.88 -7.64
CA GLY A 39 -1.38 -9.18 -8.29
C GLY A 39 -2.31 -8.42 -7.34
N LEU A 40 -1.77 -7.83 -6.26
CA LEU A 40 -2.55 -7.12 -5.24
C LEU A 40 -2.80 -5.65 -5.57
N LEU A 41 -1.96 -5.03 -6.40
CA LEU A 41 -1.98 -3.60 -6.66
C LEU A 41 -3.05 -3.24 -7.67
N GLU A 42 -3.82 -2.23 -7.31
CA GLU A 42 -4.85 -1.63 -8.13
C GLU A 42 -4.57 -0.15 -8.41
N GLY A 43 -5.24 0.37 -9.43
CA GLY A 43 -5.12 1.76 -9.87
C GLY A 43 -4.22 1.90 -11.09
N THR A 44 -4.45 2.98 -11.84
CA THR A 44 -3.80 3.24 -13.14
C THR A 44 -3.18 4.62 -13.22
N THR A 45 -3.12 5.35 -12.10
CA THR A 45 -2.47 6.66 -12.05
C THR A 45 -0.98 6.52 -12.35
N LYS A 46 -0.33 7.64 -12.73
CA LYS A 46 1.07 7.65 -13.18
C LYS A 46 2.05 7.11 -12.12
N GLN A 47 1.76 7.30 -10.83
CA GLN A 47 2.73 7.07 -9.77
C GLN A 47 2.25 6.10 -8.70
N THR A 48 0.93 6.04 -8.44
CA THR A 48 0.42 5.46 -7.20
C THR A 48 -0.37 4.19 -7.45
N ARG A 49 -0.40 3.32 -6.45
CA ARG A 49 -1.24 2.12 -6.45
C ARG A 49 -1.86 1.95 -5.07
N PHE A 50 -2.90 1.15 -4.99
CA PHE A 50 -3.51 0.79 -3.72
C PHE A 50 -3.85 -0.70 -3.67
N VAL A 51 -3.95 -1.25 -2.46
CA VAL A 51 -4.60 -2.53 -2.22
C VAL A 51 -5.98 -2.24 -1.64
N ARG A 52 -7.02 -2.84 -2.21
CA ARG A 52 -8.39 -2.78 -1.67
C ARG A 52 -8.61 -3.92 -0.67
N PHE A 53 -9.18 -3.58 0.48
CA PHE A 53 -9.68 -4.53 1.47
C PHE A 53 -11.19 -4.37 1.61
N ARG A 54 -11.92 -5.49 1.50
CA ARG A 54 -13.37 -5.54 1.76
C ARG A 54 -13.66 -6.22 3.09
N THR A 55 -12.74 -7.04 3.58
CA THR A 55 -12.89 -7.78 4.84
C THR A 55 -11.60 -7.76 5.66
N ALA A 56 -11.70 -8.01 6.96
CA ALA A 56 -10.53 -8.15 7.83
C ALA A 56 -9.61 -9.32 7.42
N ARG A 57 -10.14 -10.32 6.71
CA ARG A 57 -9.34 -11.46 6.19
C ARG A 57 -8.34 -11.00 5.13
N ASP A 58 -8.67 -9.96 4.36
CA ASP A 58 -7.77 -9.44 3.34
C ASP A 58 -6.47 -8.88 3.91
N LEU A 59 -6.49 -8.40 5.16
CA LEU A 59 -5.32 -7.88 5.89
C LEU A 59 -4.33 -8.98 6.31
N ARG A 60 -4.77 -10.25 6.35
CA ARG A 60 -3.96 -11.38 6.86
C ARG A 60 -3.19 -12.10 5.75
N LYS A 61 -3.23 -11.62 4.51
CA LYS A 61 -2.54 -12.23 3.37
C LYS A 61 -1.02 -12.07 3.53
N PRO A 62 -0.22 -13.15 3.52
CA PRO A 62 1.25 -13.04 3.56
C PRO A 62 1.82 -12.16 2.43
N ALA A 63 1.16 -12.16 1.27
CA ALA A 63 1.49 -11.30 0.13
C ALA A 63 1.44 -9.80 0.47
N LEU A 64 0.51 -9.36 1.33
CA LEU A 64 0.42 -7.96 1.77
C LEU A 64 1.67 -7.55 2.56
N ARG A 65 2.14 -8.41 3.46
CA ARG A 65 3.37 -8.17 4.22
C ARG A 65 4.57 -8.03 3.29
N ARG A 66 4.71 -8.95 2.33
CA ARG A 66 5.79 -8.88 1.32
C ARG A 66 5.74 -7.60 0.51
N LEU A 67 4.54 -7.16 0.12
CA LEU A 67 4.36 -5.92 -0.62
C LEU A 67 4.81 -4.68 0.17
N VAL A 68 4.44 -4.59 1.46
CA VAL A 68 4.89 -3.50 2.34
C VAL A 68 6.42 -3.53 2.54
N GLN A 69 7.01 -4.72 2.70
CA GLN A 69 8.46 -4.88 2.81
C GLN A 69 9.19 -4.43 1.53
N ARG A 70 8.67 -4.77 0.35
CA ARG A 70 9.22 -4.28 -0.93
C ARG A 70 9.13 -2.77 -1.04
N ALA A 71 8.02 -2.18 -0.59
CA ALA A 71 7.89 -0.72 -0.58
C ALA A 71 8.94 -0.05 0.31
N LEU A 72 9.19 -0.58 1.50
CA LEU A 72 10.24 -0.10 2.40
C LEU A 72 11.63 -0.19 1.76
N LEU A 73 11.98 -1.36 1.20
CA LEU A 73 13.28 -1.60 0.60
C LEU A 73 13.55 -0.68 -0.61
N ALA A 74 12.53 -0.47 -1.46
CA ALA A 74 12.64 0.39 -2.63
C ALA A 74 12.88 1.88 -2.29
N ARG A 75 12.78 2.27 -1.02
CA ARG A 75 12.87 3.66 -0.56
C ARG A 75 13.95 3.90 0.49
N SER A 76 14.65 2.85 0.92
CA SER A 76 15.66 2.89 1.99
C SER A 76 17.11 2.94 1.46
N LEU A 77 17.26 3.02 0.12
CA LEU A 77 18.52 3.25 -0.60
C LEU A 77 18.53 4.69 -1.12
#